data_AF-A0A914FHB4-F1
#
_entry.id   AF-A0A914FHB4-F1
#
_cell.length_a   1.000
_cell.length_b   1.000
_cell.length_c   1.000
_cell.angle_alpha   90.00
_cell.angle_beta   90.00
_cell.angle_gamma   90.00
#
_symmetry.space_group_name_H-M   'P 1'
#
loop_
_entity.id
_entity.type
_entity.pdbx_description
1 polymer ?
#
loop_
_entity_poly.entity_id
_entity_poly.type
_entity_poly.pdbx_seq_one_letter_code
_entity_poly.pdbx_strand_id
1 'polypeptide(L)'
;MGDRLVESVIDVDIPPNATIGITLSNDQPLKITKLSPSSCLLGKLFVGDIVLSINDAKITNVGDLFKATKTPGKLHFRIKRDEYCTCKVNVLPNPKPGLESFEFEMNWRTGGMPIGILVYQDSEKRVIVSMIESGTLASQTLKPGDHLTKVNDVAILDKSMAKKLIVDSVNAQNKVKLTVERQTQAAGSAPAPAVTPPCAANNPKMPNFDLPLPPDVLAIMEANKSFHKTPFNLPSILKLVAPATPSGKYF
;
A
#
# COMPACT_ATOMS: atom_id res chain seq x y z
N MET A 1 -28.37 -6.69 16.38
CA MET A 1 -27.70 -5.43 16.78
C MET A 1 -27.56 -4.60 15.54
N GLY A 2 -28.23 -3.45 15.44
CA GLY A 2 -28.13 -2.60 14.26
C GLY A 2 -26.75 -1.94 14.23
N ASP A 3 -26.04 -2.08 13.12
CA ASP A 3 -24.75 -1.42 12.91
C ASP A 3 -24.93 0.09 13.07
N ARG A 4 -24.30 0.66 14.09
CA ARG A 4 -24.34 2.10 14.33
C ARG A 4 -23.50 2.79 13.26
N LEU A 5 -24.18 3.42 12.31
CA LEU A 5 -23.52 4.21 11.27
C LEU A 5 -23.18 5.60 11.82
N VAL A 6 -21.90 5.94 11.80
CA VAL A 6 -21.37 7.24 12.20
C VAL A 6 -21.14 8.07 10.94
N GLU A 7 -21.67 9.29 10.92
CA GLU A 7 -21.35 10.27 9.87
C GLU A 7 -19.96 10.86 10.12
N SER A 8 -19.13 10.89 9.10
CA SER A 8 -17.80 11.50 9.14
C SER A 8 -17.53 12.30 7.86
N VAL A 9 -16.66 13.30 7.99
CA VAL A 9 -16.20 14.13 6.87
C VAL A 9 -14.71 13.84 6.67
N ILE A 10 -14.33 13.54 5.42
CA ILE A 10 -12.96 13.22 5.05
C ILE A 10 -12.53 14.18 3.94
N ASP A 11 -11.43 14.88 4.19
CA ASP A 11 -10.85 15.81 3.24
C ASP A 11 -9.74 15.11 2.44
N VAL A 12 -9.87 15.16 1.12
CA VAL A 12 -8.93 14.53 0.21
C VAL A 12 -8.51 15.52 -0.87
N ASP A 13 -7.22 15.79 -0.95
CA ASP A 13 -6.65 16.51 -2.08
C ASP A 13 -6.45 15.57 -3.27
N ILE A 14 -7.02 15.93 -4.42
CA ILE A 14 -6.98 15.11 -5.63
C ILE A 14 -6.00 15.75 -6.62
N PRO A 15 -4.85 15.10 -6.88
CA PRO A 15 -3.87 15.62 -7.83
C PRO A 15 -4.43 15.61 -9.27
N PRO A 16 -3.92 16.50 -10.15
CA PRO A 16 -4.31 16.48 -11.55
C PRO A 16 -4.00 15.11 -12.17
N ASN A 17 -4.95 14.54 -12.90
CA ASN A 17 -4.91 13.20 -13.50
C ASN A 17 -4.96 12.01 -12.51
N ALA A 18 -5.36 12.22 -11.25
CA ALA A 18 -5.55 11.12 -10.33
C ALA A 18 -6.73 10.21 -10.72
N THR A 19 -6.55 8.90 -10.54
CA THR A 19 -7.64 7.94 -10.69
C THR A 19 -8.41 7.83 -9.37
N ILE A 20 -9.72 8.07 -9.41
CA ILE A 20 -10.62 7.89 -8.26
C ILE A 20 -10.80 6.42 -7.95
N GLY A 21 -10.95 5.57 -8.96
CA GLY A 21 -10.95 4.11 -8.81
C GLY A 21 -12.00 3.55 -7.84
N ILE A 22 -13.14 4.21 -7.65
CA ILE A 22 -14.23 3.76 -6.78
C ILE A 22 -15.36 3.16 -7.62
N THR A 23 -15.93 2.06 -7.14
CA THR A 23 -17.21 1.52 -7.61
C THR A 23 -18.22 1.55 -6.47
N LEU A 24 -19.41 2.07 -6.75
CA LEU A 24 -20.53 2.09 -5.81
C LEU A 24 -21.55 0.98 -6.14
N SER A 25 -22.39 0.62 -5.17
CA SER A 25 -23.57 -0.22 -5.39
C SER A 25 -24.61 0.53 -6.22
N ASN A 26 -25.41 -0.22 -7.00
CA ASN A 26 -26.58 0.35 -7.66
C ASN A 26 -27.79 0.49 -6.71
N ASP A 27 -27.69 -0.13 -5.53
CA ASP A 27 -28.72 -0.07 -4.48
C ASP A 27 -28.55 1.16 -3.59
N GLN A 28 -29.66 1.64 -3.04
CA GLN A 28 -29.67 2.67 -1.99
C GLN A 28 -29.62 2.03 -0.60
N PRO A 29 -28.78 2.52 0.32
CA PRO A 29 -27.83 3.62 0.14
C PRO A 29 -26.59 3.23 -0.67
N LEU A 30 -26.03 4.18 -1.43
CA LEU A 30 -24.81 4.01 -2.24
C LEU A 30 -23.61 3.61 -1.39
N LYS A 31 -23.27 2.32 -1.41
CA LYS A 31 -22.13 1.74 -0.70
C LYS A 31 -20.95 1.57 -1.64
N ILE A 32 -19.74 1.86 -1.18
CA ILE A 32 -18.51 1.51 -1.89
C ILE A 32 -18.43 -0.02 -1.93
N THR A 33 -18.43 -0.60 -3.13
CA THR A 33 -18.34 -2.05 -3.33
C THR A 33 -16.92 -2.47 -3.69
N LYS A 34 -16.19 -1.62 -4.41
CA LYS A 34 -14.81 -1.86 -4.82
C LYS A 34 -14.00 -0.58 -4.81
N LEU A 35 -12.73 -0.72 -4.47
CA LEU A 35 -11.72 0.33 -4.48
C LEU A 35 -10.50 -0.19 -5.22
N SER A 36 -10.08 0.52 -6.27
CA SER A 36 -8.91 0.18 -7.07
C SER A 36 -7.63 0.44 -6.27
N PRO A 37 -6.59 -0.42 -6.37
CA PRO A 37 -5.27 -0.14 -5.80
C PRO A 37 -4.62 1.13 -6.35
N SER A 38 -4.99 1.58 -7.55
CA SER A 38 -4.52 2.84 -8.15
C SER A 38 -5.31 4.08 -7.71
N SER A 39 -6.27 3.91 -6.81
CA SER A 39 -7.12 5.00 -6.31
C SER A 39 -6.35 5.95 -5.41
N CYS A 40 -6.52 7.27 -5.60
CA CYS A 40 -6.05 8.27 -4.64
C CYS A 40 -6.83 8.28 -3.31
N LEU A 41 -7.94 7.55 -3.25
CA LEU A 41 -8.80 7.40 -2.07
C LEU A 41 -8.48 6.11 -1.30
N LEU A 42 -7.54 5.32 -1.80
CA LEU A 42 -7.05 4.12 -1.15
C LEU A 42 -6.52 4.44 0.26
N GLY A 43 -7.01 3.72 1.25
CA GLY A 43 -6.67 3.92 2.65
C GLY A 43 -7.41 5.07 3.32
N LYS A 44 -8.12 5.95 2.59
CA LYS A 44 -8.99 6.99 3.16
C LYS A 44 -10.44 6.55 3.22
N LEU A 45 -10.90 5.93 2.13
CA LEU A 45 -12.22 5.32 1.99
C LEU A 45 -12.07 3.80 1.97
N PHE A 46 -13.11 3.10 2.42
CA PHE A 46 -13.12 1.64 2.52
C PHE A 46 -14.36 1.04 1.88
N VAL A 47 -14.26 -0.22 1.47
CA VAL A 47 -15.39 -1.00 0.98
C VAL A 47 -16.43 -1.11 2.09
N GLY A 48 -17.67 -0.76 1.78
CA GLY A 48 -18.77 -0.70 2.74
C GLY A 48 -19.12 0.71 3.22
N ASP A 49 -18.26 1.71 2.99
CA ASP A 49 -18.57 3.11 3.29
C ASP A 49 -19.76 3.56 2.43
N ILE A 50 -20.67 4.32 3.03
CA ILE A 50 -21.81 4.91 2.34
C ILE A 50 -21.46 6.36 2.00
N VAL A 51 -21.45 6.70 0.72
CA VAL A 51 -21.15 8.07 0.28
C VAL A 51 -22.44 8.89 0.28
N LEU A 52 -22.49 9.99 1.03
CA LEU A 52 -23.65 10.88 1.11
C LEU A 52 -23.52 12.09 0.18
N SER A 53 -22.39 12.79 0.25
CA SER A 53 -22.13 13.99 -0.54
C SER A 53 -20.63 14.23 -0.76
N ILE A 54 -20.29 14.96 -1.82
CA ILE A 54 -18.93 15.40 -2.15
C ILE A 54 -18.98 16.89 -2.49
N ASN A 55 -18.18 17.73 -1.82
CA ASN A 55 -18.13 19.19 -2.08
C ASN A 55 -19.53 19.81 -2.19
N ASP A 56 -20.37 19.51 -1.20
CA ASP A 56 -21.77 19.96 -1.10
C ASP A 56 -22.75 19.38 -2.13
N ALA A 57 -22.28 18.63 -3.13
CA ALA A 57 -23.14 17.89 -4.05
C ALA A 57 -23.59 16.56 -3.44
N LYS A 58 -24.90 16.38 -3.26
CA LYS A 58 -25.48 15.11 -2.83
C LYS A 58 -25.31 14.06 -3.94
N ILE A 59 -24.77 12.90 -3.58
CA ILE A 59 -24.54 11.82 -4.53
C ILE A 59 -25.71 10.84 -4.45
N THR A 60 -26.51 10.75 -5.50
CA THR A 60 -27.62 9.78 -5.60
C THR A 60 -27.33 8.69 -6.63
N ASN A 61 -26.44 8.95 -7.58
CA ASN A 61 -26.00 7.97 -8.58
C ASN A 61 -24.48 7.96 -8.77
N VAL A 62 -23.96 6.88 -9.35
CA VAL A 62 -22.54 6.77 -9.73
C VAL A 62 -22.12 7.87 -10.70
N GLY A 63 -23.01 8.30 -11.59
CA GLY A 63 -22.73 9.41 -12.51
C GLY A 63 -22.47 10.74 -11.80
N ASP A 64 -23.13 11.00 -10.67
CA ASP A 64 -22.94 12.21 -9.89
C ASP A 64 -21.59 12.18 -9.15
N LEU A 65 -21.18 11.00 -8.68
CA LEU A 65 -19.84 10.78 -8.13
C LEU A 65 -18.76 11.15 -9.16
N PHE A 66 -18.87 10.64 -10.39
CA PHE A 66 -17.89 10.93 -11.44
C PHE A 66 -17.85 12.42 -11.80
N LYS A 67 -18.99 13.12 -11.79
CA LYS A 67 -19.02 14.57 -12.01
C LYS A 67 -18.36 15.33 -10.87
N ALA A 68 -18.70 15.01 -9.62
CA ALA A 68 -18.16 15.68 -8.44
C ALA A 68 -16.65 15.46 -8.28
N THR A 69 -16.14 14.30 -8.70
CA THR A 69 -14.72 13.94 -8.60
C THR A 69 -13.88 14.34 -9.82
N LYS A 70 -14.51 14.85 -10.88
CA LYS A 70 -13.82 15.33 -12.09
C LYS A 70 -13.11 16.66 -11.87
N THR A 71 -13.59 17.46 -10.92
CA THR A 71 -12.97 18.74 -10.56
C THR A 71 -11.72 18.46 -9.72
N PRO A 72 -10.51 18.77 -10.21
CA PRO A 72 -9.30 18.59 -9.41
C PRO A 72 -9.27 19.57 -8.24
N GLY A 73 -8.60 19.18 -7.16
CA GLY A 73 -8.48 19.96 -5.93
C GLY A 73 -8.99 19.22 -4.69
N LYS A 74 -9.30 19.99 -3.65
CA LYS A 74 -9.80 19.44 -2.39
C LYS A 74 -11.24 18.98 -2.51
N LEU A 75 -11.46 17.70 -2.23
CA LEU A 75 -12.77 17.09 -2.12
C LEU A 75 -13.11 16.81 -0.65
N HIS A 76 -14.29 17.23 -0.23
CA HIS A 76 -14.89 17.01 1.08
C HIS A 76 -15.91 15.87 0.96
N PHE A 77 -15.52 14.67 1.36
CA PHE A 77 -16.39 13.49 1.35
C PHE A 77 -17.17 13.42 2.65
N ARG A 78 -18.50 13.52 2.58
CA ARG A 78 -19.38 13.17 3.69
C ARG A 78 -19.81 11.72 3.55
N ILE A 79 -19.41 10.88 4.49
CA ILE A 79 -19.67 9.45 4.44
C ILE A 79 -20.37 8.97 5.72
N LYS A 80 -21.10 7.86 5.60
CA LYS A 80 -21.54 7.02 6.71
C LYS A 80 -20.67 5.78 6.76
N ARG A 81 -19.98 5.60 7.87
CA ARG A 81 -19.14 4.43 8.14
C ARG A 81 -19.70 3.70 9.37
N ASP A 82 -19.65 2.38 9.37
CA ASP A 82 -19.95 1.60 10.57
C ASP A 82 -18.80 1.70 11.59
N GLU A 83 -19.04 1.38 12.85
CA GLU A 83 -18.01 1.45 13.91
C GLU A 83 -16.81 0.48 13.67
N TYR A 84 -16.90 -0.38 12.65
CA TYR A 84 -16.01 -1.51 12.41
C TYR A 84 -14.84 -1.25 11.44
N CYS A 85 -14.61 -0.03 10.98
CA CYS A 85 -13.41 0.33 10.20
C CYS A 85 -12.77 1.61 10.75
N THR A 86 -12.38 1.56 12.02
CA THR A 86 -11.84 2.72 12.74
C THR A 86 -10.45 2.44 13.28
N CYS A 87 -9.58 3.46 13.18
CA CYS A 87 -8.31 3.51 13.90
C CYS A 87 -8.40 4.57 15.00
N LYS A 88 -7.95 4.24 16.20
CA LYS A 88 -7.80 5.16 17.33
C LYS A 88 -6.34 5.19 17.73
N VAL A 89 -5.82 6.39 17.94
CA VAL A 89 -4.45 6.61 18.38
C VAL A 89 -4.50 7.30 19.73
N ASN A 90 -3.86 6.69 20.73
CA ASN A 90 -3.75 7.23 22.07
C ASN A 90 -2.27 7.43 22.39
N VAL A 91 -1.82 8.67 22.53
CA VAL A 91 -0.42 8.97 22.83
C VAL A 91 -0.17 8.64 24.30
N LEU A 92 0.81 7.79 24.57
CA LEU A 92 1.19 7.40 25.93
C LEU A 92 2.21 8.41 26.50
N PRO A 93 2.24 8.60 27.83
CA PRO A 93 3.25 9.43 28.47
C PRO A 93 4.66 8.93 28.13
N ASN A 94 5.49 9.78 27.53
CA ASN A 94 6.83 9.41 27.09
C ASN A 94 7.67 8.87 28.27
N PRO A 95 8.10 7.60 28.24
CA PRO A 95 8.93 7.06 29.32
C PRO A 95 10.38 7.56 29.26
N LYS A 96 10.84 8.08 28.10
CA LYS A 96 12.23 8.52 27.87
C LYS A 96 12.31 9.74 26.92
N PRO A 97 13.28 10.65 27.11
CA PRO A 97 13.52 11.75 26.16
C PRO A 97 13.94 11.20 24.79
N GLY A 98 13.29 11.66 23.72
CA GLY A 98 13.55 11.23 22.34
C GLY A 98 12.83 9.96 21.89
N LEU A 99 11.90 9.43 22.69
CA LEU A 99 11.06 8.28 22.32
C LEU A 99 9.59 8.64 22.55
N GLU A 100 8.80 8.53 21.49
CA GLU A 100 7.35 8.65 21.54
C GLU A 100 6.74 7.26 21.65
N SER A 101 5.82 7.09 22.59
CA SER A 101 5.04 5.86 22.73
C SER A 101 3.58 6.17 22.48
N PHE A 102 2.91 5.35 21.68
CA PHE A 102 1.47 5.49 21.45
C PHE A 102 0.82 4.12 21.29
N GLU A 103 -0.46 4.05 21.66
CA GLU A 103 -1.32 2.91 21.37
C GLU A 103 -2.07 3.18 20.07
N PHE A 104 -1.99 2.21 19.17
CA PHE A 104 -2.73 2.15 17.93
C PHE A 104 -3.77 1.04 18.04
N GLU A 105 -5.05 1.42 18.14
CA GLU A 105 -6.17 0.48 18.16
C GLU A 105 -6.86 0.50 16.80
N MET A 106 -7.12 -0.68 16.24
CA MET A 106 -7.81 -0.86 14.97
C MET A 106 -8.91 -1.91 15.12
N ASN A 107 -10.08 -1.61 14.54
CA ASN A 107 -11.21 -2.54 14.46
C ASN A 107 -11.52 -2.85 12.99
N TRP A 108 -11.97 -4.08 12.72
CA TRP A 108 -12.34 -4.58 11.39
C TRP A 108 -13.82 -4.97 11.30
N ARG A 109 -14.34 -4.91 10.08
CA ARG A 109 -15.57 -5.60 9.69
C ARG A 109 -15.28 -7.09 9.46
N THR A 110 -16.27 -7.95 9.70
CA THR A 110 -16.21 -9.36 9.32
C THR A 110 -15.89 -9.50 7.83
N GLY A 111 -14.82 -10.24 7.50
CA GLY A 111 -14.30 -10.34 6.12
C GLY A 111 -13.46 -9.13 5.66
N GLY A 112 -13.00 -8.31 6.61
CA GLY A 112 -12.27 -7.06 6.37
C GLY A 112 -10.87 -7.21 5.79
N MET A 113 -10.30 -6.06 5.43
CA MET A 113 -8.96 -5.92 4.86
C MET A 113 -7.88 -6.42 5.83
N PRO A 114 -6.79 -7.07 5.37
CA PRO A 114 -5.68 -7.44 6.24
C PRO A 114 -5.12 -6.21 6.97
N ILE A 115 -4.47 -6.43 8.12
CA ILE A 115 -3.80 -5.37 8.88
C ILE A 115 -2.75 -4.62 8.05
N GLY A 116 -2.17 -5.29 7.05
CA GLY A 116 -1.18 -4.72 6.15
C GLY A 116 0.15 -4.42 6.81
N ILE A 117 0.51 -5.12 7.90
CA ILE A 117 1.76 -4.89 8.62
C ILE A 117 2.65 -6.12 8.47
N LEU A 118 3.85 -5.90 7.97
CA LEU A 118 4.91 -6.89 7.97
C LEU A 118 5.89 -6.55 9.10
N VAL A 119 6.15 -7.53 9.97
CA VAL A 119 7.12 -7.40 11.05
C VAL A 119 8.34 -8.31 10.86
N TYR A 120 9.51 -7.83 11.27
CA TYR A 120 10.73 -8.60 11.40
C TYR A 120 11.28 -8.50 12.83
N GLN A 121 12.23 -9.38 13.14
CA GLN A 121 12.92 -9.35 14.42
C GLN A 121 14.37 -8.95 14.16
N ASP A 122 14.85 -7.97 14.91
CA ASP A 122 16.24 -7.50 14.86
C ASP A 122 17.15 -8.40 15.71
N SER A 123 18.46 -8.22 15.58
CA SER A 123 19.51 -8.86 16.37
C SER A 123 19.33 -8.68 17.89
N GLU A 124 18.76 -7.55 18.32
CA GLU A 124 18.40 -7.27 19.70
C GLU A 124 17.06 -7.89 20.15
N LYS A 125 16.51 -8.83 19.37
CA LYS A 125 15.19 -9.46 19.58
C LYS A 125 13.98 -8.51 19.58
N ARG A 126 14.16 -7.26 19.16
CA ARG A 126 13.06 -6.30 19.02
C ARG A 126 12.21 -6.64 17.80
N VAL A 127 10.89 -6.50 17.93
CA VAL A 127 9.96 -6.65 16.81
C VAL A 127 9.76 -5.28 16.16
N ILE A 128 10.12 -5.17 14.88
CA ILE A 128 10.11 -3.92 14.14
C ILE A 128 9.17 -4.05 12.95
N VAL A 129 8.42 -3.00 12.65
CA VAL A 129 7.62 -2.90 11.43
C VAL A 129 8.55 -2.74 10.23
N SER A 130 8.67 -3.77 9.40
CA SER A 130 9.44 -3.73 8.16
C SER A 130 8.73 -2.97 7.05
N MET A 131 7.44 -3.23 6.86
CA MET A 131 6.69 -2.75 5.71
C MET A 131 5.24 -2.59 6.10
N ILE A 132 4.62 -1.56 5.55
CA ILE A 132 3.19 -1.30 5.71
C ILE A 132 2.58 -1.24 4.33
N GLU A 133 1.56 -2.08 4.14
CA GLU A 133 0.81 -2.16 2.90
C GLU A 133 0.00 -0.89 2.71
N SER A 134 0.15 -0.29 1.54
CA SER A 134 -0.57 0.92 1.17
C SER A 134 -2.06 0.64 1.08
N GLY A 135 -2.87 1.54 1.63
CA GLY A 135 -4.32 1.41 1.58
C GLY A 135 -4.97 0.75 2.80
N THR A 136 -4.18 0.31 3.76
CA THR A 136 -4.66 -0.20 5.05
C THR A 136 -4.80 0.93 6.07
N LEU A 137 -5.62 0.74 7.11
CA LEU A 137 -5.72 1.72 8.21
C LEU A 137 -4.37 1.92 8.91
N ALA A 138 -3.54 0.88 8.96
CA ALA A 138 -2.19 0.95 9.51
C ALA A 138 -1.32 2.00 8.79
N SER A 139 -1.46 2.15 7.46
CA SER A 139 -0.65 3.07 6.65
C SER A 139 -0.82 4.55 7.00
N GLN A 140 -1.92 4.93 7.66
CA GLN A 140 -2.13 6.32 8.06
C GLN A 140 -1.34 6.72 9.30
N THR A 141 -1.12 5.78 10.22
CA THR A 141 -0.55 6.08 11.55
C THR A 141 0.84 5.46 11.73
N LEU A 142 0.96 4.19 11.38
CA LEU A 142 2.19 3.44 11.55
C LEU A 142 3.15 3.76 10.40
N LYS A 143 4.44 3.62 10.68
CA LYS A 143 5.51 3.83 9.72
C LYS A 143 6.51 2.66 9.77
N PRO A 144 7.16 2.34 8.64
CA PRO A 144 8.30 1.43 8.67
C PRO A 144 9.37 1.92 9.65
N GLY A 145 9.96 1.02 10.42
CA GLY A 145 10.92 1.32 11.49
C GLY A 145 10.29 1.49 12.88
N ASP A 146 8.96 1.55 12.99
CA ASP A 146 8.28 1.58 14.27
C ASP A 146 8.54 0.30 15.09
N HIS A 147 8.80 0.45 16.38
CA HIS A 147 9.03 -0.67 17.29
C HIS A 147 7.72 -1.12 17.92
N LEU A 148 7.41 -2.40 17.76
CA LEU A 148 6.23 -3.02 18.34
C LEU A 148 6.60 -3.62 19.70
N THR A 149 5.99 -3.13 20.78
CA THR A 149 6.32 -3.56 22.15
C THR A 149 5.23 -4.43 22.79
N LYS A 150 3.95 -4.15 22.48
CA LYS A 150 2.82 -4.95 22.97
C LYS A 150 1.74 -5.15 21.91
N VAL A 151 1.04 -6.28 22.01
CA VAL A 151 -0.17 -6.59 21.25
C VAL A 151 -1.26 -6.95 22.25
N ASN A 152 -2.37 -6.21 22.26
CA ASN A 152 -3.49 -6.37 23.20
C ASN A 152 -3.03 -6.42 24.66
N ASP A 153 -2.19 -5.47 25.07
CA ASP A 153 -1.58 -5.36 26.40
C ASP A 153 -0.58 -6.46 26.77
N VAL A 154 -0.37 -7.44 25.89
CA VAL A 154 0.63 -8.51 26.06
C VAL A 154 1.96 -8.07 25.46
N ALA A 155 3.03 -8.09 26.26
CA ALA A 155 4.38 -7.80 25.79
C ALA A 155 4.85 -8.88 24.81
N ILE A 156 5.46 -8.45 23.69
CA ILE A 156 5.96 -9.35 22.65
C ILE A 156 7.48 -9.47 22.74
N LEU A 157 7.96 -10.70 22.69
CA LEU A 157 9.39 -11.04 22.75
C LEU A 157 9.92 -11.49 21.39
N ASP A 158 9.07 -12.13 20.59
CA ASP A 158 9.44 -12.72 19.32
C ASP A 158 8.46 -12.36 18.21
N LYS A 159 8.97 -12.32 16.98
CA LYS A 159 8.16 -12.07 15.76
C LYS A 159 7.00 -13.06 15.63
N SER A 160 7.25 -14.34 15.93
CA SER A 160 6.23 -15.40 15.82
C SER A 160 5.08 -15.19 16.81
N MET A 161 5.39 -14.75 18.03
CA MET A 161 4.40 -14.44 19.06
C MET A 161 3.54 -13.24 18.63
N ALA A 162 4.17 -12.17 18.14
CA ALA A 162 3.45 -10.99 17.66
C ALA A 162 2.47 -11.35 16.52
N LYS A 163 2.92 -12.12 15.52
CA LYS A 163 2.06 -12.56 14.42
C LYS A 163 0.86 -13.39 14.90
N LYS A 164 1.11 -14.36 15.79
CA LYS A 164 0.06 -15.21 16.33
C LYS A 164 -0.98 -14.39 17.09
N LEU A 165 -0.55 -13.51 17.99
CA LEU A 165 -1.46 -12.65 18.78
C LEU A 165 -2.30 -11.73 17.89
N ILE A 166 -1.71 -11.14 16.85
CA ILE A 166 -2.46 -10.30 15.91
C ILE A 166 -3.53 -11.13 15.19
N VAL A 167 -3.17 -12.29 14.63
CA VAL A 167 -4.12 -13.15 13.91
C VAL A 167 -5.23 -13.66 14.82
N ASP A 168 -4.89 -14.13 16.02
CA ASP A 168 -5.87 -14.62 17.00
C ASP A 168 -6.87 -13.52 17.39
N SER A 169 -6.38 -12.29 17.56
CA SER A 169 -7.21 -11.15 17.97
C SER A 169 -8.12 -10.65 16.85
N VAL A 170 -7.62 -10.65 15.61
CA VAL A 170 -8.43 -10.37 14.42
C VAL A 170 -9.54 -11.41 14.28
N ASN A 171 -9.22 -12.70 14.42
CA ASN A 171 -10.20 -13.77 14.28
C ASN A 171 -11.24 -13.82 15.41
N ALA A 172 -10.85 -13.48 16.64
CA ALA A 172 -11.74 -13.57 17.81
C ALA A 172 -12.60 -12.33 18.01
N GLN A 173 -12.03 -11.13 17.82
CA GLN A 173 -12.66 -9.87 18.21
C GLN A 173 -12.82 -8.89 17.05
N ASN A 174 -12.24 -9.19 15.88
CA ASN A 174 -12.05 -8.21 14.80
C ASN A 174 -11.45 -6.89 15.33
N LYS A 175 -10.52 -7.00 16.29
CA LYS A 175 -9.91 -5.87 16.98
C LYS A 175 -8.47 -6.17 17.34
N VAL A 176 -7.58 -5.19 17.17
CA VAL A 176 -6.20 -5.25 17.65
C VAL A 176 -5.83 -3.92 18.28
N LYS A 177 -5.07 -3.99 19.36
CA LYS A 177 -4.39 -2.86 19.98
C LYS A 177 -2.89 -3.13 19.94
N LEU A 178 -2.14 -2.22 19.36
CA LEU A 178 -0.69 -2.28 19.26
C LEU A 178 -0.10 -1.16 20.10
N THR A 179 0.86 -1.46 20.98
CA THR A 179 1.69 -0.43 21.60
C THR A 179 2.95 -0.29 20.77
N VAL A 180 3.19 0.93 20.31
CA VAL A 180 4.26 1.26 19.38
C VAL A 180 5.16 2.31 19.99
N GLU A 181 6.46 2.12 19.82
CA GLU A 181 7.48 3.08 20.18
C GLU A 181 8.17 3.59 18.91
N ARG A 182 8.26 4.91 18.79
CA ARG A 182 8.88 5.61 17.67
C ARG A 182 9.97 6.52 18.21
N GLN A 183 11.17 6.46 17.63
CA GLN A 183 12.21 7.43 17.96
C GLN A 183 11.78 8.81 17.45
N THR A 184 11.54 9.73 18.38
CA THR A 184 11.34 11.13 18.06
C THR A 184 12.72 11.69 17.77
N GLN A 185 13.04 11.95 16.50
CA GLN A 185 14.22 12.74 16.20
C GLN A 185 14.06 14.09 16.91
N ALA A 186 14.88 14.34 17.94
CA ALA A 186 15.08 15.67 18.45
C ALA A 186 15.49 16.56 17.26
N ALA A 187 14.91 17.75 17.15
CA ALA A 187 15.31 18.77 16.17
C ALA A 187 16.83 18.98 16.25
N GLY A 188 17.57 18.37 15.33
CA GLY A 188 19.02 18.22 15.49
C GLY A 188 19.75 17.43 14.40
N SER A 189 19.06 17.01 13.34
CA SER A 189 19.70 16.80 12.04
C SER A 189 18.75 17.28 10.98
N ALA A 190 19.12 18.37 10.31
CA ALA A 190 18.53 18.78 9.04
C ALA A 190 18.35 17.56 8.13
N PRO A 191 17.38 17.56 7.20
CA PRO A 191 17.51 16.70 6.04
C PRO A 191 18.91 16.99 5.48
N ALA A 192 19.74 15.95 5.34
CA ALA A 192 20.99 16.11 4.61
C ALA A 192 20.63 16.85 3.32
N PRO A 193 21.26 18.00 3.02
CA PRO A 193 21.06 18.59 1.71
C PRO A 193 21.38 17.48 0.71
N ALA A 194 20.52 17.33 -0.29
CA ALA A 194 20.89 16.56 -1.46
C ALA A 194 22.27 17.06 -1.90
N VAL A 195 23.30 16.27 -1.61
CA VAL A 195 24.64 16.55 -2.06
C VAL A 195 24.54 16.31 -3.55
N THR A 196 24.29 17.39 -4.28
CA THR A 196 24.71 17.50 -5.66
C THR A 196 26.18 17.10 -5.66
N PRO A 197 26.59 16.00 -6.33
CA PRO A 197 28.00 15.77 -6.48
C PRO A 197 28.56 16.97 -7.27
N PRO A 198 29.57 17.69 -6.75
CA PRO A 198 30.31 18.62 -7.57
C PRO A 198 31.03 17.81 -8.64
N CYS A 199 30.86 18.22 -9.89
CA CYS A 199 31.79 17.85 -10.95
C CYS A 199 33.19 18.33 -10.56
N ALA A 200 34.04 17.44 -10.03
CA ALA A 200 35.49 17.56 -10.08
C ALA A 200 36.16 16.23 -9.72
N ALA A 201 37.09 15.83 -10.57
CA ALA A 201 37.80 14.56 -10.58
C ALA A 201 38.55 14.26 -9.27
N ASN A 202 38.41 13.03 -8.77
CA ASN A 202 39.50 12.22 -8.21
C ASN A 202 38.99 10.79 -7.91
N ASN A 203 39.34 9.84 -8.79
CA ASN A 203 39.04 8.42 -8.65
C ASN A 203 39.92 7.77 -7.55
N PRO A 204 39.35 7.12 -6.53
CA PRO A 204 40.02 5.99 -5.88
C PRO A 204 39.99 4.81 -6.85
N LYS A 205 41.15 4.24 -7.20
CA LYS A 205 41.25 3.03 -8.02
C LYS A 205 40.48 1.89 -7.36
N MET A 206 39.30 1.56 -7.90
CA MET A 206 38.63 0.30 -7.64
C MET A 206 39.51 -0.86 -8.14
N PRO A 207 39.50 -2.03 -7.48
CA PRO A 207 40.10 -3.23 -8.05
C PRO A 207 39.43 -3.54 -9.39
N ASN A 208 40.26 -3.72 -10.42
CA ASN A 208 39.78 -4.04 -11.76
C ASN A 208 39.17 -5.44 -11.76
N PHE A 209 37.85 -5.52 -11.99
CA PHE A 209 37.12 -6.78 -12.19
C PHE A 209 36.80 -7.02 -13.67
N ASP A 210 37.65 -6.55 -14.60
CA ASP A 210 37.61 -6.94 -16.01
C ASP A 210 38.01 -8.42 -16.17
N LEU A 211 37.09 -9.31 -15.80
CA LEU A 211 37.09 -10.67 -16.30
C LEU A 211 36.62 -10.59 -17.76
N PRO A 212 37.44 -11.07 -18.73
CA PRO A 212 37.00 -11.09 -20.13
C PRO A 212 35.73 -11.93 -20.23
N LEU A 213 34.69 -11.34 -20.83
CA LEU A 213 33.44 -12.05 -21.06
C LEU A 213 33.71 -13.29 -21.94
N PRO A 214 33.14 -14.45 -21.57
CA PRO A 214 33.19 -15.64 -22.40
C PRO A 214 32.68 -15.37 -23.84
N PRO A 215 33.26 -16.03 -24.86
CA PRO A 215 32.93 -15.76 -26.27
C PRO A 215 31.47 -15.96 -26.64
N ASP A 216 30.79 -16.89 -25.97
CA ASP A 216 29.37 -17.19 -26.11
C ASP A 216 28.48 -16.02 -25.65
N VAL A 217 28.84 -15.37 -24.54
CA VAL A 217 28.14 -14.19 -24.03
C VAL A 217 28.29 -13.02 -25.00
N LEU A 218 29.50 -12.82 -25.55
CA LEU A 218 29.76 -11.79 -26.56
C LEU A 218 28.95 -12.02 -27.84
N ALA A 219 28.87 -13.27 -28.32
CA ALA A 219 28.08 -13.63 -29.50
C ALA A 219 26.57 -13.35 -29.28
N ILE A 220 26.04 -13.63 -28.08
CA ILE A 220 24.65 -13.35 -27.72
C ILE A 220 24.39 -11.83 -27.67
N MET A 221 25.32 -11.06 -27.11
CA MET A 221 25.19 -9.60 -27.05
C MET A 221 25.23 -8.97 -28.44
N GLU A 222 26.12 -9.45 -29.32
CA GLU A 222 26.21 -9.00 -30.71
C GLU A 222 24.94 -9.36 -31.50
N ALA A 223 24.44 -10.59 -31.36
CA ALA A 223 23.22 -11.04 -32.02
C ALA A 223 21.97 -10.24 -31.59
N ASN A 224 21.89 -9.84 -30.32
CA ASN A 224 20.76 -9.09 -29.77
C ASN A 224 20.93 -7.57 -29.79
N LYS A 225 22.09 -7.06 -30.25
CA LYS A 225 22.42 -5.62 -30.25
C LYS A 225 21.41 -4.76 -30.97
N SER A 226 20.69 -5.33 -31.94
CA SER A 226 19.72 -4.61 -32.78
C SER A 226 18.26 -5.01 -32.52
N PHE A 227 17.97 -5.82 -31.48
CA PHE A 227 16.62 -6.31 -31.19
C PHE A 227 15.58 -5.17 -31.03
N HIS A 228 16.00 -4.03 -30.49
CA HIS A 228 15.15 -2.86 -30.28
C HIS A 228 14.82 -2.06 -31.56
N LYS A 229 15.47 -2.37 -32.69
CA LYS A 229 15.25 -1.66 -33.96
C LYS A 229 14.17 -2.32 -34.84
N THR A 230 13.79 -3.56 -34.51
CA THR A 230 12.76 -4.28 -35.26
C THR A 230 11.39 -3.98 -34.64
N PRO A 231 10.42 -3.44 -35.40
CA PRO A 231 9.07 -3.25 -34.88
C PRO A 231 8.45 -4.60 -34.48
N PHE A 232 7.87 -4.64 -33.29
CA PHE A 232 7.38 -5.83 -32.62
C PHE A 232 6.10 -6.36 -33.30
N ASN A 233 6.23 -7.18 -34.33
CA ASN A 233 5.09 -7.87 -34.94
C ASN A 233 4.83 -9.21 -34.23
N LEU A 234 3.98 -9.14 -33.19
CA LEU A 234 3.28 -10.22 -32.47
C LEU A 234 4.14 -11.33 -31.81
N PRO A 235 3.85 -11.72 -30.55
CA PRO A 235 4.57 -12.79 -29.87
C PRO A 235 4.25 -14.17 -30.48
N SER A 236 5.28 -14.99 -30.68
CA SER A 236 5.29 -16.32 -31.30
C SER A 236 4.53 -17.43 -30.53
N ILE A 237 3.61 -17.08 -29.63
CA ILE A 237 2.85 -18.04 -28.80
C ILE A 237 1.58 -18.53 -29.49
N LEU A 238 1.12 -17.88 -30.56
CA LEU A 238 0.06 -18.41 -31.40
C LEU A 238 0.68 -19.34 -32.46
N LYS A 239 0.61 -20.64 -32.22
CA LYS A 239 0.95 -21.68 -33.21
C LYS A 239 0.21 -21.39 -34.52
N LEU A 240 0.96 -21.02 -35.55
CA LEU A 240 0.49 -21.15 -36.93
C LEU A 240 0.23 -22.63 -37.17
N VAL A 241 -1.03 -22.99 -37.36
CA VAL A 241 -1.44 -24.31 -37.82
C VAL A 241 -0.69 -24.58 -39.13
N ALA A 242 0.11 -25.64 -39.17
CA ALA A 242 0.86 -26.00 -40.36
C ALA A 242 -0.10 -26.26 -41.54
N PRO A 243 0.21 -25.79 -42.75
CA PRO A 243 -0.58 -26.13 -43.93
C PRO A 243 -0.49 -27.64 -44.19
N ALA A 244 -1.66 -28.26 -44.39
CA ALA A 244 -1.76 -29.67 -44.73
C ALA A 244 -1.06 -29.98 -46.07
N THR A 245 -0.06 -30.85 -46.03
CA THR A 245 0.56 -31.40 -47.25
C THR A 245 -0.45 -32.34 -47.92
N PRO A 246 -0.73 -32.19 -49.23
CA PRO A 246 -1.69 -33.03 -49.93
C PRO A 246 -1.19 -34.48 -50.02
N SER A 247 -2.08 -35.41 -49.66
CA SER A 247 -1.95 -36.85 -49.82
C SER A 247 -1.63 -37.22 -51.26
N GLY A 248 -0.60 -38.05 -51.42
CA GLY A 248 -0.20 -38.65 -52.69
C GLY A 248 -1.35 -39.40 -53.36
N LYS A 249 -1.41 -39.28 -54.68
CA LYS A 249 -2.29 -40.01 -55.59
C LYS A 249 -1.74 -41.42 -55.82
N TYR A 250 -2.66 -42.39 -55.75
CA TYR A 250 -2.76 -43.63 -56.55
C TYR A 250 -1.49 -44.48 -56.75
N PHE A 251 -1.48 -45.68 -56.16
CA PHE A 251 -1.79 -46.93 -56.87
C PHE A 251 -2.50 -47.90 -55.90
#